data_AF-A0A9D9XFC2-F1
#
_entry.id   AF-A0A9D9XFC2-F1
#
_cell.length_a   1.000
_cell.length_b   1.000
_cell.length_c   1.000
_cell.angle_alpha   90.00
_cell.angle_beta   90.00
_cell.angle_gamma   90.00
#
_symmetry.space_group_name_H-M   'P 1'
#
loop_
_entity.id
_entity.type
_entity.pdbx_description
1 polymer ?
#
loop_
_entity_poly.entity_id
_entity_poly.type
_entity_poly.pdbx_seq_one_letter_code
_entity_poly.pdbx_strand_id
1 'polypeptide(L)'
;PENDTRKNAIQYILLHEIGHVLAIGQSIHPPWWENFKGENLSQYPFASLSWQFSKQTGKFVSNYEENFWLRPKVVYYLGAKLNANHLEMGYAQLEATNFPTLYAATNPFDDFAESFVTYVHTVMMKKPFEVAIQRNGKTVKRFGSCWETERCKQKRVLIEELLKEF
;
A
#
# COMPACT_ATOMS: atom_id res chain seq x y z
N PRO A 1 6.51 -19.39 8.49
CA PRO A 1 7.82 -19.58 9.12
C PRO A 1 8.87 -20.18 8.18
N GLU A 2 8.68 -21.39 7.65
CA GLU A 2 9.73 -22.08 6.86
C GLU A 2 10.15 -21.30 5.60
N ASN A 3 9.20 -20.58 4.99
CA ASN A 3 9.45 -19.76 3.80
C ASN A 3 9.84 -18.30 4.13
N ASP A 4 10.02 -17.94 5.40
CA ASP A 4 10.43 -16.59 5.81
C ASP A 4 11.97 -16.45 5.69
N THR A 5 12.46 -16.59 4.46
CA THR A 5 13.89 -16.62 4.13
C THR A 5 14.36 -15.28 3.58
N ARG A 6 15.68 -15.00 3.71
CA ARG A 6 16.30 -13.81 3.08
C ARG A 6 16.06 -13.75 1.57
N LYS A 7 16.08 -14.90 0.89
CA LYS A 7 15.78 -14.99 -0.55
C LYS A 7 14.37 -14.49 -0.86
N ASN A 8 13.36 -14.94 -0.12
CA ASN A 8 11.98 -14.49 -0.32
C ASN A 8 11.80 -13.01 0.07
N ALA A 9 12.50 -12.54 1.10
CA ALA A 9 12.49 -11.12 1.46
C ALA A 9 13.09 -10.23 0.35
N ILE A 10 14.24 -10.63 -0.21
CA ILE A 10 14.86 -9.91 -1.34
C ILE A 10 13.96 -9.96 -2.58
N GLN A 11 13.34 -11.10 -2.88
CA GLN A 11 12.39 -11.20 -3.99
C GLN A 11 11.23 -10.21 -3.83
N TYR A 12 10.66 -10.12 -2.63
CA TYR A 12 9.60 -9.16 -2.34
C TYR A 12 10.09 -7.72 -2.53
N ILE A 13 11.25 -7.35 -1.96
CA ILE A 13 11.82 -6.00 -2.11
C ILE A 13 12.05 -5.68 -3.59
N LEU A 14 12.65 -6.59 -4.36
CA LEU A 14 12.88 -6.35 -5.79
C LEU A 14 11.58 -6.20 -6.58
N LEU A 15 10.54 -6.96 -6.27
CA LEU A 15 9.23 -6.81 -6.89
C LEU A 15 8.57 -5.47 -6.55
N HIS A 16 8.77 -4.96 -5.32
CA HIS A 16 8.33 -3.62 -4.94
C HIS A 16 9.03 -2.55 -5.80
N GLU A 17 10.36 -2.61 -5.92
CA GLU A 17 11.11 -1.67 -6.77
C GLU A 17 10.71 -1.76 -8.25
N ILE A 18 10.43 -2.97 -8.76
CA ILE A 18 9.88 -3.15 -10.11
C ILE A 18 8.52 -2.44 -10.24
N GLY A 19 7.69 -2.44 -9.19
CA GLY A 19 6.46 -1.67 -9.16
C GLY A 19 6.69 -0.18 -9.44
N HIS A 20 7.71 0.43 -8.83
CA HIS A 20 8.06 1.82 -9.18
C HIS A 20 8.50 1.98 -10.63
N VAL A 21 9.29 1.05 -11.16
CA VAL A 21 9.73 1.09 -12.57
C VAL A 21 8.54 0.98 -13.53
N LEU A 22 7.59 0.08 -13.25
CA LEU A 22 6.40 -0.11 -14.08
C LEU A 22 5.49 1.12 -14.11
N ALA A 23 5.52 1.96 -13.07
CA ALA A 23 4.75 3.19 -13.04
C ALA A 23 5.35 4.31 -13.92
N ILE A 24 6.62 4.21 -14.33
CA ILE A 24 7.28 5.24 -15.14
C ILE A 24 6.62 5.31 -16.52
N GLY A 25 6.18 6.51 -16.89
CA GLY A 25 5.55 6.76 -18.20
C GLY A 25 4.10 6.28 -18.30
N GLN A 26 3.52 5.75 -17.21
CA GLN A 26 2.15 5.26 -17.15
C GLN A 26 1.24 6.22 -16.37
N SER A 27 -0.06 6.16 -16.65
CA SER A 27 -1.09 6.94 -15.94
C SER A 27 -1.46 6.33 -14.58
N ILE A 28 -0.48 5.94 -13.77
CA ILE A 28 -0.71 5.26 -12.47
C ILE A 28 -0.72 6.26 -11.32
N HIS A 29 0.32 7.07 -11.22
CA HIS A 29 0.47 8.16 -10.25
C HIS A 29 1.32 9.27 -10.89
N PRO A 30 1.28 10.51 -10.35
CA PRO A 30 2.19 11.56 -10.81
C PRO A 30 3.67 11.13 -10.77
N PRO A 31 4.53 11.72 -11.61
CA PRO A 31 5.97 11.49 -11.52
C PRO A 31 6.50 11.94 -10.16
N TRP A 32 7.20 11.05 -9.44
CA TRP A 32 7.71 11.34 -8.09
C TRP A 32 8.88 12.32 -8.09
N TRP A 33 9.56 12.47 -9.23
CA TRP A 33 10.73 13.35 -9.42
C TRP A 33 10.35 14.78 -9.83
N GLU A 34 9.06 15.06 -10.01
CA GLU A 34 8.57 16.39 -10.37
C GLU A 34 7.68 16.97 -9.27
N ASN A 35 7.75 18.29 -9.10
CA ASN A 35 6.77 19.00 -8.31
C ASN A 35 5.44 18.92 -9.04
N PHE A 36 4.55 18.04 -8.59
CA PHE A 36 3.21 17.93 -9.16
C PHE A 36 2.47 19.26 -9.02
N LYS A 37 2.10 19.87 -10.15
CA LYS A 37 1.34 21.14 -10.22
C LYS A 37 -0.10 20.96 -10.69
N GLY A 38 -0.54 19.71 -10.90
CA GLY A 38 -1.89 19.41 -11.37
C GLY A 38 -2.95 19.73 -10.32
N GLU A 39 -4.19 19.88 -10.78
CA GLU A 39 -5.30 20.28 -9.90
C GLU A 39 -5.94 19.11 -9.15
N ASN A 40 -5.87 17.91 -9.72
CA ASN A 40 -6.43 16.69 -9.17
C ASN A 40 -5.72 15.47 -9.76
N LEU A 41 -6.06 14.27 -9.26
CA LEU A 41 -5.47 13.01 -9.71
C LEU A 41 -6.35 12.26 -10.72
N SER A 42 -7.31 12.91 -11.39
CA SER A 42 -8.23 12.21 -12.29
C SER A 42 -7.53 11.55 -13.48
N GLN A 43 -6.39 12.09 -13.90
CA GLN A 43 -5.53 11.52 -14.95
C GLN A 43 -4.70 10.32 -14.48
N TYR A 44 -4.77 9.97 -13.20
CA TYR A 44 -4.07 8.85 -12.57
C TYR A 44 -5.08 7.93 -11.88
N PRO A 45 -5.80 7.07 -12.63
CA PRO A 45 -6.90 6.26 -12.10
C PRO A 45 -6.51 5.49 -10.85
N PHE A 46 -5.32 4.87 -10.81
CA PHE A 46 -4.86 4.13 -9.64
C PHE A 46 -4.69 5.03 -8.42
N ALA A 47 -3.90 6.11 -8.52
CA ALA A 47 -3.67 7.02 -7.40
C ALA A 47 -4.98 7.65 -6.90
N SER A 48 -5.91 7.98 -7.81
CA SER A 48 -7.19 8.60 -7.46
C SER A 48 -8.10 7.77 -6.56
N LEU A 49 -7.91 6.44 -6.52
CA LEU A 49 -8.66 5.54 -5.64
C LEU A 49 -8.40 5.80 -4.15
N SER A 50 -7.21 6.28 -3.81
CA SER A 50 -6.74 6.34 -2.42
C SER A 50 -6.24 7.72 -2.02
N TRP A 51 -5.92 8.56 -3.00
CA TRP A 51 -5.25 9.82 -2.79
C TRP A 51 -5.96 10.96 -3.50
N GLN A 52 -5.76 12.14 -2.94
CA GLN A 52 -6.07 13.43 -3.52
C GLN A 52 -4.86 14.36 -3.36
N PHE A 53 -4.78 15.40 -4.17
CA PHE A 53 -3.74 16.42 -4.03
C PHE A 53 -4.35 17.68 -3.39
N SER A 54 -3.81 18.09 -2.23
CA SER A 54 -4.22 19.33 -1.58
C SER A 54 -3.36 20.49 -2.07
N LYS A 55 -3.96 21.39 -2.87
CA LYS A 55 -3.29 22.63 -3.31
C LYS A 55 -2.86 23.51 -2.14
N GLN A 56 -3.63 23.52 -1.04
CA GLN A 56 -3.36 24.36 0.13
C GLN A 56 -2.06 23.95 0.82
N THR A 57 -1.79 22.65 0.90
CA THR A 57 -0.61 22.12 1.59
C THR A 57 0.51 21.72 0.63
N GLY A 58 0.22 21.63 -0.68
CA GLY A 58 1.14 21.12 -1.69
C GLY A 58 1.48 19.64 -1.51
N LYS A 59 0.58 18.86 -0.89
CA LYS A 59 0.82 17.47 -0.51
C LYS A 59 -0.28 16.54 -0.97
N PHE A 60 0.09 15.27 -1.18
CA PHE A 60 -0.86 14.18 -1.28
C PHE A 60 -1.51 13.92 0.08
N VAL A 61 -2.82 13.77 0.07
CA VAL A 61 -3.65 13.49 1.24
C VAL A 61 -4.47 12.24 0.93
N SER A 62 -4.64 11.36 1.91
CA SER A 62 -5.43 10.15 1.72
C SER A 62 -6.92 10.49 1.64
N ASN A 63 -7.68 9.72 0.85
CA ASN A 63 -9.15 9.77 0.86
C ASN A 63 -9.73 9.18 2.17
N TYR A 64 -8.88 8.57 3.00
CA TYR A 64 -9.25 7.86 4.22
C TYR A 64 -8.76 8.55 5.51
N GLU A 65 -8.38 9.84 5.50
CA GLU A 65 -7.87 10.51 6.72
C GLU A 65 -8.84 10.42 7.91
N GLU A 66 -10.16 10.44 7.66
CA GLU A 66 -11.18 10.31 8.71
C GLU A 66 -11.23 8.90 9.30
N ASN A 67 -11.16 7.87 8.45
CA ASN A 67 -11.26 6.47 8.87
C ASN A 67 -9.91 5.88 9.33
N PHE A 68 -8.79 6.52 8.97
CA PHE A 68 -7.44 6.08 9.27
C PHE A 68 -6.57 7.21 9.85
N TRP A 69 -7.04 7.81 10.95
CA TRP A 69 -6.33 8.88 11.63
C TRP A 69 -4.96 8.49 12.21
N LEU A 70 -4.65 7.19 12.35
CA LEU A 70 -3.31 6.72 12.73
C LEU A 70 -2.30 6.74 11.56
N ARG A 71 -2.74 6.92 10.30
CA ARG A 71 -1.88 6.93 9.11
C ARG A 71 -0.69 7.89 9.21
N PRO A 72 -0.82 9.13 9.70
CA PRO A 72 0.33 10.03 9.84
C PRO A 72 1.40 9.55 10.85
N LYS A 73 1.06 8.57 11.71
CA LYS A 73 2.00 7.93 12.66
C LYS A 73 2.68 6.69 12.08
N VAL A 74 2.28 6.25 10.89
CA VAL A 74 2.92 5.14 10.16
C VAL A 74 4.20 5.68 9.50
N VAL A 75 5.34 5.43 10.13
CA VAL A 75 6.65 5.90 9.66
C VAL A 75 7.65 4.76 9.71
N TYR A 76 8.34 4.51 8.60
CA TYR A 76 9.26 3.38 8.44
C TYR A 76 10.75 3.76 8.57
N TYR A 77 11.15 4.97 8.15
CA TYR A 77 12.57 5.34 8.03
C TYR A 77 13.12 6.29 9.12
N LEU A 78 12.30 6.74 10.08
CA LEU A 78 12.69 7.71 11.12
C LEU A 78 12.46 7.21 12.56
N GLY A 79 12.50 5.88 12.75
CA GLY A 79 12.13 5.23 14.00
C GLY A 79 10.61 5.03 14.12
N ALA A 80 10.19 3.94 14.77
CA ALA A 80 8.79 3.59 14.88
C ALA A 80 8.01 4.64 15.69
N LYS A 81 7.14 5.41 15.00
CA LYS A 81 6.26 6.40 15.65
C LYS A 81 4.92 5.82 16.10
N LEU A 82 4.53 4.66 15.56
CA LEU A 82 3.32 3.95 15.97
C LEU A 82 3.62 3.14 17.24
N ASN A 83 3.04 3.56 18.35
CA ASN A 83 3.15 2.82 19.62
C ASN A 83 2.56 1.41 19.46
N ALA A 84 3.23 0.40 20.04
CA ALA A 84 2.79 -0.99 20.01
C ALA A 84 1.33 -1.19 20.49
N ASN A 85 0.88 -0.36 21.43
CA ASN A 85 -0.50 -0.38 21.93
C ASN A 85 -1.54 0.01 20.86
N HIS A 86 -1.12 0.76 19.83
CA HIS A 86 -1.97 1.18 18.72
C HIS A 86 -1.88 0.26 17.50
N LEU A 87 -1.06 -0.80 17.50
CA LEU A 87 -0.92 -1.67 16.33
C LEU A 87 -2.26 -2.33 15.94
N GLU A 88 -2.97 -2.87 16.93
CA GLU A 88 -4.28 -3.51 16.70
C GLU A 88 -5.27 -2.54 16.03
N MET A 89 -5.39 -1.33 16.58
CA MET A 89 -6.23 -0.27 16.04
C MET A 89 -5.76 0.21 14.66
N GLY A 90 -4.44 0.38 14.47
CA GLY A 90 -3.87 0.81 13.19
C GLY A 90 -4.18 -0.17 12.07
N TYR A 91 -4.07 -1.48 12.34
CA TYR A 91 -4.46 -2.50 11.36
C TYR A 91 -5.98 -2.61 11.19
N ALA A 92 -6.78 -2.31 12.21
CA ALA A 92 -8.25 -2.25 12.06
C ALA A 92 -8.67 -1.07 11.17
N GLN A 93 -8.01 0.07 11.30
CA GLN A 93 -8.22 1.22 10.43
C GLN A 93 -7.73 0.97 9.00
N LEU A 94 -6.59 0.27 8.85
CA LEU A 94 -6.10 -0.15 7.54
C LEU A 94 -7.13 -0.99 6.78
N GLU A 95 -7.84 -1.90 7.46
CA GLU A 95 -8.91 -2.72 6.85
C GLU A 95 -10.11 -1.89 6.37
N ALA A 96 -10.33 -0.70 6.92
CA ALA A 96 -11.34 0.25 6.44
C ALA A 96 -10.89 1.07 5.22
N THR A 97 -9.73 0.74 4.64
CA THR A 97 -9.16 1.40 3.46
C THR A 97 -8.85 0.39 2.35
N ASN A 98 -8.55 0.91 1.16
CA ASN A 98 -8.04 0.11 0.05
C ASN A 98 -6.51 -0.01 0.03
N PHE A 99 -5.79 0.33 1.10
CA PHE A 99 -4.35 0.12 1.18
C PHE A 99 -4.05 -1.35 1.54
N PRO A 100 -3.24 -2.07 0.76
CA PRO A 100 -2.91 -3.47 1.04
C PRO A 100 -2.01 -3.65 2.27
N THR A 101 -1.17 -2.65 2.58
CA THR A 101 -0.24 -2.68 3.71
C THR A 101 -0.19 -1.32 4.40
N LEU A 102 0.37 -1.26 5.62
CA LEU A 102 0.67 0.01 6.27
C LEU A 102 1.68 0.85 5.45
N TYR A 103 2.61 0.20 4.75
CA TYR A 103 3.59 0.89 3.91
C TYR A 103 2.93 1.53 2.69
N ALA A 104 1.94 0.87 2.09
CA ALA A 104 1.15 1.45 1.00
C ALA A 104 0.40 2.74 1.38
N ALA A 105 0.15 2.96 2.67
CA ALA A 105 -0.58 4.12 3.17
C ALA A 105 0.30 5.37 3.41
N THR A 106 1.59 5.33 3.04
CA THR A 106 2.53 6.43 3.29
C THR A 106 2.41 7.53 2.23
N ASN A 107 2.35 7.18 0.94
CA ASN A 107 2.25 8.08 -0.21
C ASN A 107 1.75 7.33 -1.47
N PRO A 108 1.30 8.03 -2.53
CA PRO A 108 0.78 7.38 -3.74
C PRO A 108 1.77 6.51 -4.52
N PHE A 109 3.08 6.75 -4.37
CA PHE A 109 4.11 6.01 -5.08
C PHE A 109 4.31 4.64 -4.44
N ASP A 110 4.52 4.62 -3.12
CA ASP A 110 4.60 3.38 -2.34
C ASP A 110 3.27 2.63 -2.36
N ASP A 111 2.12 3.33 -2.44
CA ASP A 111 0.82 2.69 -2.58
C ASP A 111 0.76 1.77 -3.80
N PHE A 112 1.16 2.27 -4.97
CA PHE A 112 1.18 1.47 -6.17
C PHE A 112 2.20 0.33 -6.07
N ALA A 113 3.44 0.63 -5.66
CA ALA A 113 4.49 -0.38 -5.57
C ALA A 113 4.13 -1.52 -4.61
N GLU A 114 3.59 -1.20 -3.42
CA GLU A 114 3.09 -2.19 -2.46
C GLU A 114 1.88 -2.96 -2.98
N SER A 115 0.99 -2.28 -3.70
CA SER A 115 -0.16 -2.92 -4.33
C SER A 115 0.28 -3.92 -5.39
N PHE A 116 1.23 -3.56 -6.24
CA PHE A 116 1.79 -4.44 -7.24
C PHE A 116 2.46 -5.66 -6.60
N VAL A 117 3.43 -5.47 -5.69
CA VAL A 117 4.15 -6.60 -5.08
C VAL A 117 3.23 -7.51 -4.29
N THR A 118 2.28 -6.98 -3.52
CA THR A 118 1.38 -7.83 -2.73
C THR A 118 0.41 -8.59 -3.63
N TYR A 119 -0.03 -8.02 -4.76
CA TYR A 119 -0.82 -8.72 -5.77
C TYR A 119 -0.01 -9.87 -6.39
N VAL A 120 1.21 -9.59 -6.87
CA VAL A 120 2.09 -10.61 -7.46
C VAL A 120 2.38 -11.72 -6.46
N HIS A 121 2.76 -11.36 -5.23
CA HIS A 121 3.11 -12.31 -4.17
C HIS A 121 1.93 -13.21 -3.79
N THR A 122 0.74 -12.65 -3.59
CA THR A 122 -0.39 -13.42 -3.04
C THR A 122 -1.29 -14.04 -4.10
N VAL A 123 -1.53 -13.35 -5.22
CA VAL A 123 -2.45 -13.80 -6.27
C VAL A 123 -1.69 -14.61 -7.32
N MET A 124 -0.64 -14.05 -7.92
CA MET A 124 0.07 -14.72 -9.02
C MET A 124 0.96 -15.86 -8.53
N MET A 125 1.72 -15.62 -7.46
CA MET A 125 2.64 -16.61 -6.89
C MET A 125 1.98 -17.52 -5.85
N LYS A 126 0.72 -17.23 -5.47
CA LYS A 126 -0.06 -17.99 -4.48
C LYS A 126 0.67 -18.15 -3.14
N LYS A 127 1.46 -17.17 -2.73
CA LYS A 127 2.19 -17.18 -1.45
C LYS A 127 1.33 -16.56 -0.34
N PRO A 128 1.45 -17.04 0.91
CA PRO A 128 0.74 -16.45 2.02
C PRO A 128 1.26 -15.04 2.33
N PHE A 129 0.34 -14.17 2.77
CA PHE A 129 0.65 -12.87 3.35
C PHE A 129 -0.23 -12.69 4.58
N GLU A 130 0.40 -12.54 5.74
CA GLU A 130 -0.30 -12.29 6.99
C GLU A 130 0.59 -11.48 7.93
N VAL A 131 -0.01 -10.50 8.61
CA VAL A 131 0.56 -9.87 9.78
C VAL A 131 -0.21 -10.35 11.02
N ALA A 132 0.50 -11.01 11.93
CA ALA A 132 -0.03 -11.39 13.23
C ALA A 132 0.45 -10.42 14.31
N ILE A 133 -0.49 -9.75 14.99
CA ILE A 133 -0.19 -8.86 16.12
C ILE A 133 -0.28 -9.68 17.39
N GLN A 134 0.82 -9.72 18.14
CA GLN A 134 0.90 -10.46 19.39
C GLN A 134 0.96 -9.53 20.60
N ARG A 135 0.23 -9.88 21.65
CA ARG A 135 0.29 -9.24 22.97
C ARG A 135 0.37 -10.34 24.02
N ASN A 136 1.41 -10.30 24.86
CA ASN A 136 1.64 -11.31 25.91
C ASN A 136 1.59 -12.76 25.39
N GLY A 137 2.22 -13.02 24.24
CA GLY A 137 2.26 -14.34 23.61
C GLY A 137 0.96 -14.81 22.95
N LYS A 138 -0.11 -13.99 22.96
CA LYS A 138 -1.38 -14.30 22.29
C LYS A 138 -1.56 -13.43 21.05
N THR A 139 -2.05 -14.03 19.96
CA THR A 139 -2.43 -13.28 18.76
C THR A 139 -3.72 -12.52 19.06
N VAL A 140 -3.67 -11.19 19.02
CA VAL A 140 -4.83 -10.31 19.24
C VAL A 140 -5.47 -9.87 17.93
N LYS A 141 -4.72 -9.92 16.82
CA LYS A 141 -5.24 -9.62 15.48
C LYS A 141 -4.42 -10.36 14.41
N ARG A 142 -5.09 -10.78 13.34
CA ARG A 142 -4.48 -11.18 12.08
C ARG A 142 -4.97 -10.21 11.00
N PHE A 143 -4.06 -9.81 10.13
CA PHE A 143 -4.35 -9.00 8.95
C PHE A 143 -3.83 -9.73 7.74
N GLY A 144 -4.71 -10.02 6.78
CA GLY A 144 -4.38 -10.79 5.58
C GLY A 144 -4.36 -9.95 4.31
N SER A 145 -4.07 -10.64 3.21
CA SER A 145 -4.21 -10.10 1.86
C SER A 145 -5.63 -9.59 1.60
N CYS A 146 -5.75 -8.50 0.82
CA CYS A 146 -7.04 -7.87 0.51
C CYS A 146 -7.58 -8.19 -0.88
N TRP A 147 -6.83 -8.88 -1.73
CA TRP A 147 -7.14 -9.01 -3.17
C TRP A 147 -8.41 -9.82 -3.47
N GLU A 148 -8.88 -10.60 -2.51
CA GLU A 148 -10.16 -11.35 -2.55
C GLU A 148 -11.28 -10.66 -1.74
N THR A 149 -11.09 -9.40 -1.36
CA THR A 149 -12.05 -8.61 -0.59
C THR A 149 -12.47 -7.36 -1.36
N GLU A 150 -13.64 -6.81 -1.05
CA GLU A 150 -14.18 -5.66 -1.77
C GLU A 150 -13.25 -4.44 -1.68
N ARG A 151 -12.51 -4.27 -0.57
CA ARG A 151 -11.67 -3.08 -0.33
C ARG A 151 -10.54 -2.90 -1.35
N CYS A 152 -10.05 -3.97 -2.00
CA CYS A 152 -8.97 -3.87 -3.00
C CYS A 152 -9.42 -4.19 -4.42
N LYS A 153 -10.72 -4.39 -4.66
CA LYS A 153 -11.25 -4.83 -5.96
C LYS A 153 -10.96 -3.86 -7.10
N GLN A 154 -11.11 -2.55 -6.87
CA GLN A 154 -10.81 -1.55 -7.90
C GLN A 154 -9.32 -1.49 -8.24
N LYS A 155 -8.44 -1.58 -7.23
CA LYS A 155 -6.99 -1.66 -7.45
C LYS A 155 -6.61 -2.93 -8.21
N ARG A 156 -7.26 -4.06 -7.90
CA ARG A 156 -7.06 -5.33 -8.59
C ARG A 156 -7.34 -5.22 -10.07
N VAL A 157 -8.49 -4.63 -10.45
CA VAL A 157 -8.85 -4.43 -11.87
C VAL A 157 -7.75 -3.65 -12.60
N LEU A 158 -7.29 -2.53 -12.03
CA LEU A 158 -6.26 -1.71 -12.67
C LEU A 158 -4.91 -2.42 -12.78
N ILE A 159 -4.52 -3.21 -11.78
CA ILE A 159 -3.28 -4.02 -11.83
C ILE A 159 -3.41 -5.12 -12.90
N GLU A 160 -4.55 -5.81 -12.95
CA GLU A 160 -4.81 -6.84 -13.96
C GLU A 160 -4.87 -6.26 -15.38
N GLU A 161 -5.35 -5.03 -15.55
CA GLU A 161 -5.32 -4.31 -16.83
C GLU A 161 -3.89 -3.98 -17.25
N LEU A 162 -3.09 -3.40 -16.35
CA LEU A 162 -1.68 -3.11 -16.59
C LEU A 162 -0.90 -4.38 -16.99
N LEU A 163 -1.15 -5.49 -16.31
CA LEU A 163 -0.46 -6.77 -16.57
C LEU A 163 -0.80 -7.38 -17.94
N LYS A 164 -1.87 -6.95 -18.62
CA LYS A 164 -2.19 -7.40 -19.99
C LYS A 164 -1.36 -6.69 -21.06
N GLU A 165 -0.69 -5.60 -20.71
CA GLU A 165 0.18 -4.85 -21.61
C GLU A 165 1.56 -5.51 -21.80
N PHE A 166 1.84 -6.57 -21.03
CA PHE A 166 3.08 -7.36 -21.05
C PHE A 166 2.80 -8.82 -21.37
#